data_AF-A0A3B8W7R7-F1
#
_entry.id   AF-A0A3B8W7R7-F1
#
_cell.length_a   1.000
_cell.length_b   1.000
_cell.length_c   1.000
_cell.angle_alpha   90.00
_cell.angle_beta   90.00
_cell.angle_gamma   90.00
#
_symmetry.space_group_name_H-M   'P 1'
#
loop_
_entity.id
_entity.type
_entity.pdbx_description
1 polymer ?
#
loop_
_entity_poly.entity_id
_entity_poly.type
_entity_poly.pdbx_seq_one_letter_code
_entity_poly.pdbx_strand_id
1 'polypeptide(L)' 'MESLISIGVRSIFIDNMIFAYFLGMCSYLAISKKVKTAFGLGVAVIFVLGVTIPINWLIQNYVLKEGAMA' A
#
# COMPACT_ATOMS: atom_id res chain seq x y z
N MET A 1 -24.60 11.26 -6.07
CA MET A 1 -23.54 10.27 -6.37
C MET A 1 -22.13 10.81 -6.17
N GLU A 2 -21.86 12.09 -6.39
CA GLU A 2 -20.50 12.66 -6.21
C GLU A 2 -19.95 12.60 -4.76
N SER A 3 -20.84 12.59 -3.76
CA SER A 3 -20.46 12.52 -2.34
C SER A 3 -19.89 11.16 -1.91
N LEU A 4 -20.35 10.03 -2.48
CA LEU A 4 -19.90 8.71 -2.02
C LEU A 4 -18.48 8.37 -2.49
N ILE A 5 -18.12 8.80 -3.70
CA ILE A 5 -16.78 8.61 -4.25
C ILE A 5 -15.77 9.50 -3.52
N SER A 6 -16.12 10.76 -3.22
CA SER A 6 -15.24 11.66 -2.48
C SER A 6 -15.01 11.21 -1.04
N ILE A 7 -16.04 10.70 -0.36
CA ILE A 7 -15.93 10.11 0.98
C ILE A 7 -15.08 8.83 0.94
N GLY A 8 -15.27 7.97 -0.06
CA GLY A 8 -14.48 6.74 -0.23
C GLY A 8 -12.99 7.02 -0.46
N VAL A 9 -12.65 7.94 -1.36
CA VAL A 9 -11.26 8.33 -1.62
C VAL A 9 -10.63 8.98 -0.39
N ARG A 10 -11.37 9.83 0.32
CA ARG A 10 -10.89 10.48 1.54
C ARG A 10 -10.65 9.49 2.67
N SER A 11 -11.57 8.55 2.86
CA SER A 11 -11.45 7.52 3.90
C SER A 11 -10.33 6.51 3.63
N ILE A 12 -10.09 6.12 2.37
CA ILE A 12 -9.09 5.09 2.02
C ILE A 12 -7.67 5.65 1.99
N PHE A 13 -7.47 6.88 1.50
CA PHE A 13 -6.13 7.44 1.25
C PHE A 13 -5.71 8.57 2.20
N ILE A 14 -6.65 9.35 2.72
CA ILE A 14 -6.35 10.57 3.51
C ILE A 14 -6.51 10.30 5.01
N ASP A 15 -7.61 9.69 5.43
CA ASP A 15 -7.88 9.37 6.83
C ASP A 15 -7.35 7.99 7.26
N ASN A 16 -6.79 7.21 6.33
CA ASN A 16 -6.28 5.87 6.62
C ASN A 16 -4.87 5.94 7.23
N MET A 17 -4.82 5.92 8.56
CA MET A 17 -3.58 5.97 9.33
C MET A 17 -2.58 4.85 8.97
N ILE A 18 -3.01 3.70 8.45
CA ILE A 18 -2.12 2.58 8.14
C ILE A 18 -1.12 2.92 7.02
N PHE A 19 -1.53 3.65 5.99
CA PHE A 19 -0.66 4.01 4.88
C PHE A 19 0.32 5.14 5.22
N ALA A 20 -0.07 6.07 6.10
CA ALA A 20 0.77 7.21 6.48
C ALA A 20 1.65 6.94 7.71
N TYR A 21 1.17 6.16 8.69
CA TYR A 21 1.84 5.94 9.97
C TYR A 21 2.47 4.57 10.15
N PHE A 22 2.11 3.54 9.38
CA PHE A 22 2.68 2.19 9.56
C PHE A 22 3.51 1.71 8.37
N LEU A 23 3.10 2.00 7.14
CA LEU A 23 3.82 1.58 5.95
C LEU A 23 4.82 2.67 5.51
N GLY A 24 6.10 2.50 5.85
CA GLY A 24 7.18 3.34 5.30
C GLY A 24 7.63 4.51 6.17
N MET A 25 7.38 4.51 7.49
CA MET A 25 7.87 5.55 8.42
C MET A 25 9.38 5.81 8.29
N CYS A 26 10.19 4.76 8.19
CA CYS A 26 11.64 4.88 8.07
C CYS A 26 12.07 5.62 6.80
N SER A 27 11.47 5.28 5.66
CA SER A 27 11.74 5.96 4.39
C SER A 27 11.11 7.34 4.30
N TYR A 28 9.96 7.55 4.95
CA TYR A 28 9.28 8.85 5.03
C TYR A 28 10.11 9.85 5.82
N LEU A 29 10.55 9.51 7.04
CA LEU A 29 11.37 10.38 7.90
C LEU A 29 12.70 10.76 7.23
N ALA A 30 13.32 9.84 6.49
CA ALA A 30 14.57 10.09 5.78
C ALA A 30 14.42 11.03 4.58
N ILE A 31 13.30 10.97 3.85
CA ILE A 31 13.17 11.57 2.51
C ILE A 31 12.16 12.76 2.48
N SER A 32 11.52 13.07 3.60
CA SER A 32 10.49 14.14 3.74
C SER A 32 10.93 15.55 3.30
N LYS A 33 12.23 15.87 3.33
CA LYS A 33 12.72 17.24 3.06
C LYS A 33 12.83 17.61 1.58
N LYS A 34 12.80 16.64 0.66
CA LYS A 34 13.02 16.88 -0.77
C LYS A 34 11.92 16.20 -1.59
N VAL A 35 11.09 17.02 -2.23
CA VAL A 35 9.91 16.55 -3.00
C VAL A 35 10.32 15.68 -4.19
N LYS A 36 11.41 16.01 -4.90
CA LYS A 36 11.88 15.22 -6.05
C LYS A 36 12.25 13.78 -5.68
N THR A 37 12.90 13.58 -4.54
CA THR A 37 13.29 12.24 -4.05
C THR A 37 12.09 11.49 -3.44
N ALA A 38 11.19 12.20 -2.75
CA ALA A 38 9.97 11.61 -2.20
C ALA A 38 9.06 11.06 -3.31
N PHE A 39 8.97 11.76 -4.45
CA PHE A 39 8.20 11.30 -5.60
C PHE A 39 8.77 10.00 -6.19
N GLY A 40 10.10 9.92 -6.38
CA GLY A 40 10.75 8.71 -6.89
C GLY A 40 10.56 7.51 -5.95
N LEU A 41 10.67 7.72 -4.64
CA LEU A 41 10.38 6.68 -3.64
C LEU A 41 8.92 6.22 -3.71
N GLY A 42 7.97 7.15 -3.81
CA GLY A 42 6.54 6.82 -3.91
C GLY A 42 6.23 5.92 -5.10
N VAL A 43 6.78 6.22 -6.27
CA VAL A 43 6.63 5.39 -7.48
C VAL A 43 7.22 4.00 -7.28
N ALA A 44 8.40 3.89 -6.67
CA ALA A 44 9.03 2.60 -6.40
C ALA A 44 8.17 1.74 -5.44
N VAL A 45 7.61 2.32 -4.38
CA VAL A 45 6.77 1.61 -3.42
C VAL A 45 5.46 1.14 -4.05
N ILE A 46 4.81 1.98 -4.88
CA ILE A 46 3.58 1.61 -5.60
C ILE A 46 3.84 0.41 -6.52
N PHE A 47 4.97 0.40 -7.23
CA PHE A 47 5.34 -0.71 -8.10
C PHE A 47 5.56 -2.02 -7.32
N VAL A 48 6.32 -1.97 -6.23
CA VAL A 48 6.58 -3.15 -5.39
C VAL A 48 5.28 -3.68 -4.77
N LEU A 49 4.41 -2.80 -4.24
CA LEU A 49 3.09 -3.19 -3.71
C LEU A 49 2.20 -3.80 -4.79
N GLY A 50 2.17 -3.22 -5.99
CA GLY A 50 1.39 -3.72 -7.12
C GLY A 50 1.75 -5.16 -7.53
N VAL A 51 3.01 -5.56 -7.35
CA VAL A 51 3.49 -6.91 -7.68
C VAL A 51 3.38 -7.86 -6.48
N THR A 52 3.69 -7.40 -5.28
CA THR A 52 3.71 -8.24 -4.07
C THR A 52 2.31 -8.63 -3.59
N ILE A 53 1.31 -7.75 -3.72
CA ILE A 53 -0.08 -8.05 -3.32
C ILE A 53 -0.66 -9.24 -4.09
N PRO A 54 -0.67 -9.28 -5.44
CA PRO A 54 -1.23 -10.41 -6.18
C PRO A 54 -0.41 -11.69 -5.97
N ILE A 55 0.91 -11.59 -5.86
CA ILE A 55 1.77 -12.75 -5.58
C ILE A 55 1.45 -13.33 -4.20
N ASN A 56 1.32 -12.49 -3.18
CA ASN A 56 1.00 -12.95 -1.83
C ASN A 56 -0.42 -13.53 -1.74
N TRP A 57 -1.37 -12.98 -2.50
CA TRP A 57 -2.72 -13.57 -2.61
C TRP A 57 -2.67 -14.97 -3.26
N LEU A 58 -1.85 -15.13 -4.31
CA LEU A 58 -1.63 -16.42 -4.95
C LEU A 58 -1.03 -17.42 -3.96
N ILE A 59 0.05 -17.04 -3.26
CA ILE A 59 0.70 -17.90 -2.27
C ILE A 59 -0.26 -18.26 -1.14
N GLN A 60 -1.02 -17.28 -0.62
CA GLN A 60 -1.93 -17.55 0.48
C GLN A 60 -3.06 -18.50 0.06
N ASN A 61 -3.63 -18.34 -1.14
CA ASN A 61 -4.75 -19.16 -1.59
C ASN A 61 -4.33 -20.54 -2.12
N TYR A 62 -3.12 -20.70 -2.65
CA TYR A 62 -2.64 -21.96 -3.22
C TYR A 62 -1.67 -22.76 -2.34
N VAL A 63 -1.02 -22.13 -1.34
CA VAL A 63 0.01 -22.79 -0.52
C VAL A 63 -0.36 -22.79 0.96
N LEU A 64 -0.93 -21.71 1.49
CA LEU A 64 -1.06 -21.51 2.94
C LEU A 64 -2.47 -21.72 3.50
N LYS A 65 -3.51 -21.70 2.67
CA LYS A 65 -4.90 -21.89 3.11
C LYS A 65 -5.12 -23.34 3.58
N GLU A 66 -5.71 -23.52 4.76
CA GLU A 66 -6.03 -24.85 5.33
C GLU A 66 -6.81 -25.70 4.31
N GLY A 67 -6.16 -26.77 3.83
CA GLY A 67 -6.65 -27.66 2.77
C GLY A 67 -5.80 -27.71 1.50
N ALA A 68 -4.79 -26.86 1.33
CA ALA A 68 -3.91 -26.86 0.14
C ALA A 68 -2.86 -27.99 0.11
N MET A 69 -2.64 -28.66 1.25
CA MET A 69 -1.75 -29.83 1.40
C MET A 69 -2.54 -31.08 1.84
N ALA A 70 -3.72 -31.31 1.26
CA ALA A 70 -4.39 -32.61 1.34
C ALA A 70 -3.83 -33.57 0.28
#